data_AF-A0A849PT52-F1
#
_entry.id   AF-A0A849PT52-F1
#
_cell.length_a   1.000
_cell.length_b   1.000
_cell.length_c   1.000
_cell.angle_alpha   90.00
_cell.angle_beta   90.00
_cell.angle_gamma   90.00
#
_symmetry.space_group_name_H-M   'P 1'
#
loop_
_entity.id
_entity.type
_entity.pdbx_description
1 polymer ?
#
loop_
_entity_poly.entity_id
_entity_poly.type
_entity_poly.pdbx_seq_one_letter_code
_entity_poly.pdbx_strand_id
1 'polypeptide(L)' 'MAKKTLKEGRKKHFNVQAGKLYEIKDGKAVKKNKSCPRCKNTMAKAQNREFCGSCGYTVIAKKEE' A
#
# COMPACT_ATOMS: atom_id res chain seq x y z
N MET A 1 2.77 -29.22 34.53
CA MET A 1 2.82 -29.40 33.06
C MET A 1 2.55 -28.06 32.41
N ALA A 2 3.56 -27.42 31.81
CA ALA A 2 3.42 -26.08 31.24
C ALA A 2 2.54 -26.12 30.00
N LYS A 3 1.43 -25.36 30.01
CA LYS A 3 0.53 -25.20 28.86
C LYS A 3 1.32 -24.51 27.74
N LYS A 4 1.64 -25.23 26.66
CA LYS A 4 2.20 -24.63 25.44
C LYS A 4 1.19 -23.63 24.90
N THR A 5 1.52 -22.35 24.96
CA THR A 5 0.76 -21.30 24.28
C THR A 5 0.85 -21.56 22.77
N LEU A 6 -0.29 -21.89 22.15
CA LEU A 6 -0.40 -22.07 20.70
C LEU A 6 -0.06 -20.72 20.05
N LYS A 7 1.10 -20.62 19.41
CA LYS A 7 1.50 -19.42 18.64
C LYS A 7 0.46 -19.23 17.54
N GLU A 8 -0.34 -18.18 17.64
CA GLU A 8 -1.31 -17.81 16.61
C GLU A 8 -0.60 -17.69 15.26
N GLY A 9 -1.03 -18.48 14.28
CA GLY A 9 -0.38 -18.60 12.98
C GLY A 9 -0.31 -17.27 12.22
N ARG A 10 0.61 -17.18 11.25
CA ARG A 10 0.74 -16.01 10.37
C ARG A 10 -0.62 -15.64 9.76
N LYS A 11 -1.05 -14.39 9.95
CA LYS A 11 -2.28 -13.86 9.35
C LYS A 11 -2.21 -14.01 7.83
N LYS A 12 -3.29 -14.50 7.21
CA LYS A 12 -3.38 -14.63 5.74
C LYS A 12 -3.40 -13.25 5.09
N HIS A 13 -2.76 -13.11 3.93
CA HIS A 13 -2.82 -11.88 3.14
C HIS A 13 -4.26 -11.64 2.67
N PHE A 14 -4.76 -10.41 2.80
CA PHE A 14 -6.10 -10.07 2.35
C PHE A 14 -6.17 -10.05 0.81
N ASN A 15 -7.24 -10.57 0.23
CA ASN A 15 -7.43 -10.54 -1.22
C ASN A 15 -7.86 -9.13 -1.65
N VAL A 16 -6.95 -8.36 -2.26
CA VAL A 16 -7.22 -7.01 -2.74
C VAL A 16 -7.60 -7.05 -4.21
N GLN A 17 -8.79 -6.52 -4.56
CA GLN A 17 -9.22 -6.38 -5.95
C GLN A 17 -8.42 -5.27 -6.67
N ALA A 18 -7.64 -5.66 -7.69
CA ALA A 18 -6.76 -4.76 -8.43
C ALA A 18 -7.47 -3.58 -9.11
N GLY A 19 -8.72 -3.77 -9.56
CA GLY A 19 -9.51 -2.72 -10.24
C GLY A 19 -9.80 -1.50 -9.39
N LYS A 20 -9.81 -1.62 -8.05
CA LYS A 20 -10.11 -0.50 -7.15
C LYS A 20 -9.04 0.60 -7.15
N LEU A 21 -7.84 0.31 -7.68
CA LEU A 21 -6.70 1.22 -7.75
C LEU A 21 -6.75 2.19 -8.95
N TYR A 22 -7.69 1.98 -9.87
CA TYR A 22 -7.83 2.76 -11.10
C TYR A 22 -9.19 3.48 -11.13
N GLU A 23 -9.22 4.67 -11.70
CA GLU A 23 -10.44 5.42 -12.06
C GLU A 23 -10.52 5.55 -13.56
N ILE A 24 -11.72 5.51 -14.11
CA ILE A 24 -11.95 5.78 -15.53
C ILE A 24 -12.32 7.27 -15.64
N LYS A 25 -11.44 8.04 -16.28
CA LYS A 25 -11.72 9.44 -16.65
C LYS A 25 -11.62 9.54 -18.17
N ASP A 26 -12.69 9.99 -18.81
CA ASP A 26 -12.76 10.24 -20.25
C ASP A 26 -12.31 9.04 -21.11
N GLY A 27 -12.75 7.83 -20.74
CA GLY A 27 -12.41 6.59 -21.43
C GLY A 27 -10.98 6.08 -21.20
N LYS A 28 -10.19 6.74 -20.33
CA LYS A 28 -8.82 6.33 -19.99
C LYS A 28 -8.73 5.89 -18.53
N ALA A 29 -7.99 4.81 -18.29
CA ALA A 29 -7.71 4.32 -16.94
C ALA A 29 -6.58 5.14 -16.29
N VAL A 30 -6.92 5.91 -15.27
CA VAL A 30 -6.00 6.74 -14.48
C VAL A 30 -5.75 6.06 -13.13
N LYS A 31 -4.49 6.02 -12.69
CA LYS A 31 -4.12 5.48 -11.37
C LYS A 31 -4.57 6.43 -10.25
N LYS A 32 -5.23 5.92 -9.20
CA LYS A 32 -5.62 6.72 -8.02
C LYS A 32 -4.44 7.16 -7.16
N ASN A 33 -3.40 6.33 -7.10
CA ASN A 33 -2.25 6.55 -6.24
C ASN A 33 -1.11 7.25 -7.00
N LYS A 34 -0.27 7.98 -6.27
CA LYS A 34 0.91 8.64 -6.82
C LYS A 34 1.90 7.63 -7.41
N SER A 35 2.59 8.08 -8.46
CA SER A 35 3.71 7.33 -9.04
C SER A 35 5.00 7.65 -8.29
N CYS A 36 5.84 6.64 -8.07
CA CYS A 36 7.11 6.79 -7.39
C CYS A 36 8.08 7.63 -8.25
N PRO A 37 8.74 8.66 -7.69
CA PRO A 37 9.68 9.49 -8.44
C PRO A 37 10.92 8.72 -8.90
N ARG A 38 11.28 7.62 -8.22
CA ARG A 38 12.46 6.83 -8.55
C ARG A 38 12.18 5.76 -9.60
N CYS A 39 11.14 4.96 -9.40
CA CYS A 39 10.89 3.76 -10.21
C CYS A 39 9.55 3.78 -10.97
N LYS A 40 8.81 4.90 -10.94
CA LYS A 40 7.53 5.12 -11.66
C LYS A 40 6.42 4.12 -11.31
N ASN A 41 6.63 3.27 -10.31
CA ASN A 41 5.62 2.32 -9.87
C ASN A 41 4.60 2.99 -8.93
N THR A 42 3.44 2.37 -8.74
CA THR A 42 2.40 2.89 -7.84
C THR A 42 2.87 2.85 -6.38
N MET A 43 2.69 3.96 -5.68
CA MET A 43 2.93 4.02 -4.23
C MET A 43 1.70 3.55 -3.47
N ALA A 44 1.91 2.81 -2.39
CA ALA A 44 0.88 2.48 -1.42
C ALA A 44 0.65 3.68 -0.50
N LYS A 45 -0.58 4.19 -0.49
CA LYS A 45 -0.99 5.29 0.39
C LYS A 45 -1.47 4.70 1.72
N ALA A 46 -0.78 5.05 2.80
CA ALA A 46 -1.24 4.85 4.18
C ALA A 46 -1.61 6.21 4.78
N GLN A 47 -2.14 6.24 6.01
CA GLN A 47 -2.63 7.47 6.64
C GLN A 47 -1.56 8.57 6.74
N ASN A 48 -0.32 8.22 7.11
CA ASN A 48 0.76 9.19 7.36
C ASN A 48 1.96 9.03 6.41
N ARG A 49 1.92 8.06 5.49
CA ARG A 49 3.05 7.75 4.62
C ARG A 49 2.62 7.22 3.27
N GLU A 50 3.45 7.48 2.27
CA GLU A 50 3.38 6.87 0.96
C GLU A 50 4.62 5.98 0.80
N PHE A 51 4.40 4.69 0.51
CA PHE A 51 5.47 3.70 0.42
C PHE A 51 5.52 3.07 -0.98
N CYS A 52 6.70 3.00 -1.57
CA CYS A 52 6.89 2.26 -2.81
C CYS A 52 7.31 0.81 -2.50
N GLY A 53 6.45 -0.15 -2.85
CA GLY A 53 6.71 -1.57 -2.65
C GLY A 53 7.87 -2.14 -3.47
N SER A 54 8.26 -1.48 -4.57
CA SER A 54 9.33 -1.97 -5.45
C SER A 54 10.73 -1.52 -5.04
N CYS A 55 10.89 -0.24 -4.65
CA CYS A 55 12.21 0.33 -4.33
C CYS A 55 12.37 0.76 -2.87
N GLY A 56 11.36 0.55 -2.03
CA GLY A 56 11.37 0.93 -0.62
C GLY A 56 11.33 2.43 -0.34
N TYR A 57 11.07 3.27 -1.35
CA TYR A 57 10.97 4.72 -1.14
C TYR A 57 9.78 5.05 -0.24
N THR A 58 10.02 5.83 0.81
CA THR A 58 8.96 6.24 1.74
C THR A 58 8.93 7.76 1.81
N VAL A 59 7.75 8.34 1.57
CA VAL A 59 7.47 9.75 1.84
C VAL A 59 6.57 9.80 3.06
N ILE A 60 6.98 10.52 4.09
CA ILE A 60 6.17 10.73 5.30
C ILE A 60 5.49 12.08 5.12
N ALA A 61 4.16 12.11 5.10
CA ALA A 61 3.43 13.36 5.10
C ALA A 61 3.52 13.92 6.53
N LYS A 62 4.39 14.91 6.75
CA LYS A 62 4.31 15.73 7.95
C LYS A 62 3.00 16.49 7.85
N LYS A 63 2.08 16.27 8.80
CA LYS A 63 1.00 17.23 9.02
C LYS A 63 1.70 18.49 9.51
N GLU A 64 1.71 19.54 8.69
CA GLU A 64 2.00 20.88 9.19
C GLU A 64 0.89 21.21 10.19
N GLU A 65 1.31 21.52 11.42
CA GLU A 65 0.48 21.89 12.56
C GLU A 65 0.07 23.36 12.47
#